data_AF-A0A1M7ZGP4-F1
#
_entry.id   AF-A0A1M7ZGP4-F1
#
_cell.length_a   1.000
_cell.length_b   1.000
_cell.length_c   1.000
_cell.angle_alpha   90.00
_cell.angle_beta   90.00
_cell.angle_gamma   90.00
#
_symmetry.space_group_name_H-M   'P 1'
#
loop_
_entity.id
_entity.type
_entity.pdbx_description
1 polymer ?
#
loop_
_entity_poly.entity_id
_entity_poly.type
_entity_poly.pdbx_seq_one_letter_code
_entity_poly.pdbx_strand_id
1 'polypeptide(L)'
;MGGLLKFVVILLGIGWLLGQLLRYFLRSKLARFAQQVAEVEKEQRRAQQAQSRPKEDVNVDFVPDAHNAKKKKDIQGGEYIDYEEVKD
;
A
#
# COMPACT_ATOMS: atom_id res chain seq x y z
N MET A 1 -10.57 59.40 -10.40
CA MET A 1 -9.44 58.46 -10.26
C MET A 1 -9.47 57.56 -9.01
N GLY A 2 -10.51 57.57 -8.15
CA GLY A 2 -10.53 56.76 -6.92
C GLY A 2 -11.22 55.39 -7.00
N GLY A 3 -12.05 55.16 -8.03
CA GLY A 3 -12.85 53.93 -8.16
C GLY A 3 -12.00 52.68 -8.46
N LEU A 4 -11.00 52.82 -9.34
CA LEU A 4 -10.13 51.72 -9.73
C LEU A 4 -9.28 51.21 -8.54
N LEU A 5 -8.78 52.12 -7.72
CA LEU A 5 -7.98 51.78 -6.53
C LEU A 5 -8.81 50.98 -5.51
N LYS A 6 -10.06 51.41 -5.26
CA LYS A 6 -10.99 50.71 -4.38
C LYS A 6 -11.31 49.31 -4.90
N PHE A 7 -11.51 49.17 -6.21
CA PHE A 7 -11.76 47.88 -6.85
C PHE A 7 -10.57 46.92 -6.66
N VAL A 8 -9.33 47.39 -6.88
CA VAL A 8 -8.12 46.57 -6.69
C VAL A 8 -7.97 46.14 -5.22
N VAL A 9 -8.21 47.02 -4.26
CA VAL A 9 -8.15 46.69 -2.83
C VAL A 9 -9.21 45.65 -2.44
N ILE A 10 -10.44 45.80 -2.94
CA ILE A 10 -11.51 44.83 -2.69
C ILE A 10 -11.18 43.48 -3.33
N LEU A 11 -10.67 43.48 -4.56
CA LEU A 11 -10.26 42.26 -5.26
C LEU A 11 -9.15 41.53 -4.50
N LEU A 12 -8.14 42.25 -4.02
CA LEU A 12 -7.06 41.67 -3.21
C LEU A 12 -7.56 41.13 -1.87
N GLY A 13 -8.48 41.84 -1.21
CA GLY A 13 -9.11 41.37 0.03
C GLY A 13 -9.91 40.09 -0.17
N ILE A 14 -10.72 40.03 -1.23
CA ILE A 14 -11.49 38.83 -1.60
C ILE A 14 -10.56 37.69 -2.01
N GLY A 15 -9.53 37.96 -2.82
CA GLY A 15 -8.54 36.97 -3.23
C GLY A 15 -7.78 36.37 -2.06
N TRP A 16 -7.40 37.20 -1.08
CA TRP A 16 -6.76 36.76 0.15
C TRP A 16 -7.70 35.90 1.01
N LEU A 17 -8.96 36.33 1.16
CA LEU A 17 -9.98 35.59 1.92
C LEU A 17 -10.33 34.24 1.26
N LEU A 18 -10.49 34.23 -0.06
CA LEU A 18 -10.71 33.01 -0.84
C LEU A 18 -9.52 32.08 -0.74
N GLY A 19 -8.28 32.58 -0.89
CA GLY A 19 -7.07 31.76 -0.71
C GLY A 19 -7.01 31.11 0.67
N GLN A 20 -7.38 31.85 1.71
CA GLN A 20 -7.44 31.33 3.08
C GLN A 20 -8.52 30.25 3.23
N LEU A 21 -9.73 30.48 2.71
CA LEU A 21 -10.82 29.51 2.71
C LEU A 21 -10.45 28.23 1.94
N LEU A 22 -9.86 28.37 0.75
CA LEU A 22 -9.37 27.25 -0.05
C LEU A 22 -8.33 26.45 0.75
N ARG A 23 -7.39 27.11 1.43
CA ARG A 23 -6.36 26.42 2.22
C ARG A 23 -6.94 25.53 3.32
N TYR A 24 -7.92 26.03 4.06
CA TYR A 24 -8.61 25.26 5.10
C TYR A 24 -9.49 24.16 4.50
N PHE A 25 -10.25 24.49 3.45
CA PHE A 25 -11.15 23.56 2.79
C PHE A 25 -10.42 22.40 2.12
N LEU A 26 -9.38 22.69 1.32
CA LEU A 26 -8.54 21.71 0.64
C LEU A 26 -7.86 20.77 1.65
N ARG A 27 -7.33 21.28 2.78
CA ARG A 27 -6.74 20.40 3.81
C ARG A 27 -7.72 19.36 4.32
N SER A 28 -8.99 19.73 4.54
CA SER A 28 -9.99 18.81 5.08
C SER A 28 -10.46 17.75 4.06
N LYS A 29 -10.65 18.14 2.78
CA LYS A 29 -11.15 17.24 1.73
C LYS A 29 -10.03 16.41 1.11
N LEU A 30 -8.87 17.01 0.84
CA LEU A 30 -7.71 16.29 0.29
C LEU A 30 -7.18 15.25 1.28
N ALA A 31 -7.26 15.49 2.60
CA ALA A 31 -6.87 14.46 3.56
C ALA A 31 -7.70 13.18 3.41
N ARG A 32 -9.01 13.31 3.19
CA ARG A 32 -9.91 12.17 2.97
C ARG A 32 -9.67 11.50 1.61
N PHE A 33 -9.43 12.29 0.56
CA PHE A 33 -9.08 11.76 -0.75
C PHE A 33 -7.71 11.08 -0.76
N ALA A 34 -6.71 11.65 -0.10
CA ALA A 34 -5.37 11.07 0.01
C ALA A 34 -5.42 9.74 0.77
N GLN A 35 -6.27 9.61 1.79
CA GLN A 35 -6.50 8.33 2.48
C GLN A 35 -7.06 7.27 1.53
N GLN A 36 -8.11 7.61 0.75
CA GLN A 36 -8.70 6.67 -0.22
C GLN A 36 -7.71 6.28 -1.33
N VAL A 37 -6.96 7.23 -1.87
CA VAL A 37 -5.96 6.96 -2.92
C VAL A 37 -4.81 6.12 -2.37
N ALA A 38 -4.36 6.38 -1.14
CA ALA A 38 -3.31 5.59 -0.50
C ALA A 38 -3.73 4.14 -0.21
N GLU A 39 -5.00 3.90 0.10
CA GLU A 39 -5.55 2.54 0.27
C GLU A 39 -5.59 1.79 -1.06
N VAL A 40 -6.09 2.43 -2.12
CA VAL A 40 -6.12 1.85 -3.48
C VAL A 40 -4.71 1.58 -4.00
N GLU A 41 -3.76 2.49 -3.79
CA GLU A 41 -2.38 2.31 -4.21
C GLU A 41 -1.71 1.15 -3.44
N LYS A 42 -1.99 0.99 -2.14
CA LYS A 42 -1.48 -0.14 -1.35
C LYS A 42 -2.02 -1.47 -1.85
N GLU A 43 -3.32 -1.55 -2.19
CA GLU A 43 -3.89 -2.75 -2.79
C GLU A 43 -3.28 -3.06 -4.16
N GLN A 44 -3.08 -2.04 -4.98
CA GLN A 44 -2.48 -2.21 -6.31
C GLN A 44 -1.02 -2.69 -6.23
N ARG A 45 -0.24 -2.14 -5.29
CA ARG A 45 1.13 -2.62 -5.01
C ARG A 45 1.15 -4.05 -4.48
N ARG A 46 0.19 -4.42 -3.62
CA ARG A 46 0.08 -5.80 -3.10
C ARG A 46 -0.30 -6.80 -4.20
N ALA A 47 -1.17 -6.41 -5.12
CA ALA A 47 -1.55 -7.23 -6.28
C ALA A 47 -0.39 -7.41 -7.27
N GLN A 48 0.37 -6.34 -7.56
CA GLN A 48 1.56 -6.42 -8.43
C GLN A 48 2.67 -7.29 -7.81
N GLN A 49 2.84 -7.22 -6.49
CA GLN A 49 3.83 -8.02 -5.78
C GLN A 49 3.40 -9.49 -5.66
N ALA A 50 2.09 -9.79 -5.66
CA ALA A 50 1.59 -11.17 -5.73
C ALA A 50 1.77 -11.79 -7.13
N GLN A 51 1.70 -10.99 -8.19
CA GLN A 51 1.85 -11.47 -9.58
C GLN A 51 3.32 -11.69 -10.00
N SER A 52 4.27 -11.08 -9.30
CA SER A 52 5.71 -11.21 -9.54
C SER A 52 6.40 -12.26 -8.65
N ARG A 53 5.67 -12.92 -7.75
CA ARG A 53 6.19 -14.05 -6.96
C ARG A 53 6.15 -15.34 -7.81
N PRO A 54 7.26 -16.09 -7.91
CA PRO A 54 7.26 -17.39 -8.57
C PRO A 54 6.24 -18.31 -7.88
N LYS A 55 5.54 -19.13 -8.68
CA LYS A 55 4.37 -19.95 -8.33
C LYS A 55 4.60 -21.00 -7.20
N GLU A 56 5.80 -21.07 -6.65
CA GLU A 56 6.32 -22.09 -5.74
C GLU A 56 6.57 -21.56 -4.30
N ASP A 57 6.09 -20.36 -3.94
CA ASP A 57 6.31 -19.81 -2.60
C ASP A 57 5.12 -20.09 -1.68
N VAL A 58 5.29 -21.04 -0.76
CA VAL A 58 4.27 -21.44 0.23
C VAL A 58 4.08 -20.30 1.23
N ASN A 59 3.00 -19.53 1.07
CA ASN A 59 2.64 -18.47 2.00
C ASN A 59 2.04 -19.08 3.29
N VAL A 60 2.83 -19.19 4.35
CA VAL A 60 2.37 -19.65 5.66
C VAL A 60 1.84 -18.48 6.47
N ASP A 61 0.52 -18.42 6.68
CA ASP A 61 -0.14 -17.29 7.35
C ASP A 61 0.12 -17.22 8.87
N PHE A 62 0.48 -18.34 9.50
CA PHE A 62 0.77 -18.39 10.93
C PHE A 62 1.69 -19.55 11.28
N VAL A 63 2.84 -19.25 11.89
CA VAL A 63 3.73 -20.25 12.47
C VAL A 63 3.69 -20.06 13.99
N PRO A 64 3.06 -20.98 14.75
CA PRO A 64 3.09 -20.93 16.20
C PRO A 64 4.53 -20.99 16.73
N ASP A 65 4.88 -20.13 17.70
CA ASP A 65 6.24 -20.04 18.26
C ASP A 65 6.77 -21.38 18.80
N ALA A 66 5.88 -22.26 19.25
CA ALA A 66 6.19 -23.61 19.70
C ALA A 66 6.83 -24.51 18.62
N HIS A 67 6.65 -24.19 17.33
CA HIS A 67 7.23 -24.93 16.21
C HIS A 67 8.61 -24.45 15.79
N ASN A 68 9.01 -23.21 16.10
CA ASN A 68 10.35 -22.70 15.79
C ASN A 68 11.44 -23.40 16.62
N ALA A 69 11.12 -23.81 17.85
CA ALA A 69 12.07 -24.51 18.73
C ALA A 69 12.41 -25.95 18.26
N LYS A 70 11.56 -26.59 17.44
CA LYS A 70 11.75 -27.99 16.99
C LYS A 70 12.53 -28.13 15.68
N LYS A 71 12.80 -27.03 14.96
CA LYS A 71 13.48 -27.07 13.64
C LYS A 71 14.99 -27.34 13.71
N LYS A 72 15.59 -27.41 14.91
CA LYS A 72 16.99 -27.83 15.13
C LYS A 72 17.15 -29.34 15.39
N LYS A 73 16.32 -30.19 14.80
CA LYS A 73 16.67 -31.60 14.69
C LYS A 73 17.23 -31.82 13.30
N ASP A 74 18.52 -32.11 13.29
CA ASP A 74 19.33 -32.49 12.14
C ASP A 74 18.65 -33.69 11.44
N ILE A 75 17.76 -33.41 10.48
CA ILE A 75 17.13 -34.47 9.69
C ILE A 75 18.16 -34.87 8.64
N GLN A 76 18.95 -35.90 8.95
CA GLN A 76 19.72 -36.63 7.96
C GLN A 76 18.71 -37.31 7.02
N GLY A 77 18.51 -36.72 5.85
CA GLY A 77 17.68 -37.30 4.80
C GLY A 77 18.18 -38.69 4.44
N GLY A 78 17.27 -39.67 4.39
CA GLY A 78 17.58 -41.02 3.92
C GLY A 78 17.82 -41.04 2.40
N GLU A 79 18.49 -42.08 1.92
CA GLU A 79 18.73 -42.28 0.50
C GLU A 79 17.43 -42.68 -0.20
N TYR A 80 17.02 -41.89 -1.21
CA TYR A 80 15.85 -42.18 -2.02
C TYR A 80 16.23 -43.21 -3.08
N ILE A 81 15.44 -44.28 -3.21
CA ILE A 81 15.60 -45.28 -4.26
C ILE A 81 14.57 -44.99 -5.34
N ASP A 82 15.04 -44.75 -6.56
CA ASP A 82 14.18 -44.61 -7.73
C ASP A 82 13.53 -45.97 -8.05
N TYR A 83 12.20 -46.03 -8.05
CA TYR A 83 11.47 -47.21 -8.48
C TYR A 83 11.05 -47.06 -9.95
N GLU A 84 11.19 -48.14 -10.72
CA GLU A 84 10.64 -48.22 -12.07
C GLU A 84 9.30 -48.95 -12.01
N GLU A 85 8.23 -48.26 -12.39
CA GLU A 85 6.87 -48.80 -12.40
C GLU A 85 6.72 -49.80 -13.56
N VAL A 86 6.72 -51.10 -13.24
CA VAL A 86 6.41 -52.14 -14.22
C VAL A 86 4.89 -52.16 -14.44
N LYS A 87 4.46 -51.82 -15.65
CA LYS A 87 3.06 -51.95 -16.07
C LYS A 87 2.83 -53.37 -16.59
N ASP A 88 1.91 -54.11 -15.97
CA ASP A 88 1.38 -55.38 -16.48
C ASP A 88 0.47 -55.18 -17.69
#